data_AF-A0A7L4P670-F1
#
_entry.id   AF-A0A7L4P670-F1
#
_cell.length_a   1.000
_cell.length_b   1.000
_cell.length_c   1.000
_cell.angle_alpha   90.00
_cell.angle_beta   90.00
_cell.angle_gamma   90.00
#
_symmetry.space_group_name_H-M   'P 1'
#
loop_
_entity.id
_entity.type
_entity.pdbx_description
1 polymer ?
#
loop_
_entity_poly.entity_id
_entity_poly.type
_entity_poly.pdbx_seq_one_letter_code
_entity_poly.pdbx_strand_id
1 'polypeptide(L)'
;MWRVAAGIAIVLAVLLILVVAVLNYSSTEIYADSFNKTIIIQVEAVRVLYADKLTATLSPLTSGEPTYTVECNRARGGLHYAIFLCNATKAEPGIYLIQVQNLVPLEGVVVVR
;
A
#
# COMPACT_ATOMS: atom_id res chain seq x y z
N MET A 1 38.88 -26.47 8.62
CA MET A 1 38.60 -25.03 8.82
C MET A 1 37.95 -24.37 7.60
N TRP A 2 38.45 -24.60 6.37
CA TRP A 2 37.89 -24.00 5.13
C TRP A 2 36.40 -24.31 4.84
N ARG A 3 35.93 -25.52 5.16
CA ARG A 3 34.51 -25.93 4.94
C ARG A 3 33.52 -25.18 5.83
N VAL A 4 33.95 -24.77 7.04
CA VAL A 4 33.13 -23.98 7.97
C VAL A 4 33.04 -22.54 7.50
N ALA A 5 34.15 -21.97 7.03
CA ALA A 5 34.18 -20.64 6.42
C ALA A 5 33.30 -20.56 5.16
N ALA A 6 33.32 -21.62 4.32
CA ALA A 6 32.46 -21.71 3.14
C ALA A 6 30.96 -21.75 3.49
N GLY A 7 30.58 -22.51 4.55
CA GLY A 7 29.20 -22.56 5.02
C GLY A 7 28.70 -21.20 5.53
N ILE A 8 29.53 -20.48 6.30
CA ILE A 8 29.20 -19.14 6.80
C ILE A 8 29.02 -18.13 5.65
N ALA A 9 29.89 -18.19 4.64
CA ALA A 9 29.80 -17.31 3.47
C ALA A 9 28.51 -17.53 2.67
N ILE A 10 28.07 -18.78 2.51
CA ILE A 10 26.81 -19.11 1.82
C ILE A 10 25.60 -18.58 2.59
N VAL A 11 25.57 -18.76 3.92
CA VAL A 11 24.48 -18.25 4.75
C VAL A 11 24.38 -16.73 4.69
N LEU A 12 25.52 -16.03 4.77
CA LEU A 12 25.57 -14.58 4.61
C LEU A 12 25.12 -14.11 3.22
N ALA A 13 25.49 -14.84 2.16
CA ALA A 13 25.05 -14.52 0.81
C ALA A 13 23.53 -14.69 0.65
N VAL A 14 22.94 -15.76 1.19
CA VAL A 14 21.48 -15.97 1.18
C VAL A 14 20.77 -14.89 1.98
N LEU A 15 21.29 -14.54 3.16
CA LEU A 15 20.72 -13.47 3.99
C LEU A 15 20.77 -12.12 3.25
N LEU A 16 21.88 -11.81 2.59
CA LEU A 16 22.04 -10.60 1.80
C LEU A 16 21.04 -10.55 0.63
N ILE A 17 20.86 -11.65 -0.09
CA ILE A 17 19.86 -11.75 -1.18
C ILE A 17 18.46 -11.50 -0.64
N LEU A 18 18.12 -12.07 0.52
CA LEU A 18 16.83 -11.87 1.18
C LEU A 18 16.64 -10.41 1.60
N VAL A 19 17.65 -9.78 2.19
CA VAL A 19 17.62 -8.36 2.57
C VAL A 19 17.47 -7.47 1.33
N VAL A 20 18.22 -7.74 0.27
CA VAL A 20 18.12 -7.00 -1.00
C VAL A 20 16.75 -7.19 -1.65
N ALA A 21 16.16 -8.40 -1.58
CA ALA A 21 14.81 -8.66 -2.10
C ALA A 21 13.73 -7.90 -1.30
N VAL A 22 13.88 -7.79 0.03
CA VAL A 22 12.98 -7.01 0.88
C VAL A 22 13.14 -5.51 0.63
N LEU A 23 14.36 -5.01 0.46
CA LEU A 23 14.63 -3.58 0.21
C LEU A 23 14.20 -3.13 -1.19
N ASN A 24 14.25 -4.02 -2.19
CA ASN A 24 13.74 -3.74 -3.54
C ASN A 24 12.23 -3.92 -3.67
N TYR A 25 11.52 -4.23 -2.57
CA TYR A 25 10.07 -4.21 -2.55
C TYR A 25 9.59 -2.76 -2.55
N SER A 26 9.66 -2.11 -3.72
CA SER A 26 9.05 -0.81 -3.96
C SER A 26 7.55 -0.97 -3.80
N SER A 27 6.96 -0.26 -2.82
CA SER A 27 5.52 -0.06 -2.85
C SER A 27 5.17 0.58 -4.18
N THR A 28 4.09 0.07 -4.79
CA THR A 28 3.64 0.61 -6.07
C THR A 28 2.76 1.79 -5.77
N GLU A 29 3.14 2.95 -6.30
CA GLU A 29 2.41 4.19 -6.07
C GLU A 29 0.98 4.06 -6.59
N ILE A 30 0.02 4.37 -5.72
CA ILE A 30 -1.38 4.54 -6.10
C ILE A 30 -1.70 6.02 -6.19
N TYR A 31 -2.48 6.38 -7.20
CA TYR A 31 -3.04 7.72 -7.28
C TYR A 31 -4.25 7.79 -6.34
N ALA A 32 -4.20 8.69 -5.37
CA ALA A 32 -5.26 8.93 -4.40
C ALA A 32 -5.61 10.42 -4.33
N ASP A 33 -6.89 10.76 -4.51
CA ASP A 33 -7.41 12.12 -4.32
C ASP A 33 -8.65 12.07 -3.41
N SER A 34 -9.03 13.19 -2.78
CA SER A 34 -10.24 13.24 -1.97
C SER A 34 -11.20 14.36 -2.37
N PHE A 35 -12.49 14.03 -2.37
CA PHE A 35 -13.57 14.98 -2.55
C PHE A 35 -14.66 14.70 -1.51
N ASN A 36 -14.96 15.69 -0.67
CA ASN A 36 -15.98 15.59 0.39
C ASN A 36 -15.80 14.31 1.24
N LYS A 37 -14.59 14.10 1.78
CA LYS A 37 -14.20 12.88 2.52
C LYS A 37 -14.37 11.54 1.80
N THR A 38 -14.55 11.54 0.49
CA THR A 38 -14.49 10.34 -0.35
C THR A 38 -13.13 10.28 -1.03
N ILE A 39 -12.36 9.22 -0.78
CA ILE A 39 -11.06 9.03 -1.41
C ILE A 39 -11.25 8.22 -2.68
N ILE A 40 -10.72 8.71 -3.80
CA ILE A 40 -10.70 8.03 -5.08
C ILE A 40 -9.32 7.40 -5.23
N ILE A 41 -9.25 6.08 -5.31
CA ILE A 41 -8.01 5.35 -5.55
C ILE A 41 -8.04 4.76 -6.94
N GLN A 42 -6.99 5.01 -7.72
CA GLN A 42 -6.74 4.32 -8.99
C GLN A 42 -5.59 3.33 -8.83
N VAL A 43 -5.87 2.07 -9.16
CA VAL A 43 -4.90 0.96 -9.07
C VAL A 43 -4.84 0.24 -10.41
N GLU A 44 -3.67 -0.27 -10.79
CA GLU A 44 -3.53 -1.16 -11.94
C GLU A 44 -4.42 -2.41 -11.79
N ALA A 45 -5.22 -2.71 -12.81
CA ALA A 45 -6.22 -3.77 -12.75
C ALA A 45 -5.62 -5.15 -12.43
N VAL A 46 -4.37 -5.39 -12.88
CA VAL A 46 -3.63 -6.65 -12.63
C VAL A 46 -3.36 -6.93 -11.15
N ARG A 47 -3.37 -5.89 -10.30
CA ARG A 47 -3.06 -6.01 -8.87
C ARG A 47 -4.29 -6.28 -8.01
N VAL A 48 -5.47 -5.98 -8.55
CA VAL A 48 -6.77 -6.04 -7.87
C VAL A 48 -7.75 -6.89 -8.68
N LEU A 49 -7.22 -7.86 -9.44
CA LEU A 49 -8.02 -8.78 -10.24
C LEU A 49 -9.06 -9.44 -9.34
N TYR A 50 -10.34 -9.24 -9.68
CA TYR A 50 -11.51 -9.76 -8.97
C TYR A 50 -11.78 -9.17 -7.57
N ALA A 51 -11.06 -8.13 -7.14
CA ALA A 51 -11.38 -7.43 -5.91
C ALA A 51 -12.53 -6.43 -6.14
N ASP A 52 -13.69 -6.71 -5.55
CA ASP A 52 -14.81 -5.76 -5.52
C ASP A 52 -14.74 -4.80 -4.33
N LYS A 53 -13.94 -5.17 -3.32
CA LYS A 53 -13.71 -4.39 -2.10
C LYS A 53 -12.24 -4.43 -1.72
N LEU A 54 -11.76 -3.35 -1.15
CA LEU A 54 -10.43 -3.21 -0.57
C LEU A 54 -10.54 -2.54 0.80
N THR A 55 -9.59 -2.82 1.68
CA THR A 55 -9.44 -2.12 2.95
C THR A 55 -8.18 -1.29 2.89
N ALA A 56 -8.25 -0.03 3.28
CA ALA A 56 -7.09 0.84 3.35
C ALA A 56 -6.91 1.42 4.76
N THR A 57 -5.67 1.58 5.17
CA THR A 57 -5.28 2.28 6.40
C THR A 57 -4.80 3.67 6.03
N LEU A 58 -5.33 4.68 6.70
CA LEU A 58 -4.87 6.06 6.64
C LEU A 58 -4.04 6.35 7.88
N SER A 59 -2.77 6.67 7.67
CA SER A 59 -1.82 7.05 8.71
C SER A 59 -1.49 8.52 8.56
N PRO A 60 -1.85 9.39 9.52
CA PRO A 60 -1.55 10.81 9.43
C PRO A 60 -0.05 11.04 9.39
N LEU A 61 0.40 12.00 8.58
CA LEU A 61 1.82 12.41 8.56
C LEU A 61 2.20 13.27 9.76
N THR A 62 1.22 13.84 10.45
CA THR A 62 1.37 14.55 11.72
C THR A 62 1.44 13.55 12.87
N SER A 63 2.43 13.72 13.76
CA SER A 63 2.61 12.83 14.90
C SER A 63 1.50 13.02 15.94
N GLY A 64 1.00 11.92 16.51
CA GLY A 64 0.03 11.93 17.60
C GLY A 64 -1.44 11.85 17.17
N GLU A 65 -1.73 11.89 15.87
CA GLU A 65 -3.09 11.67 15.36
C GLU A 65 -3.39 10.16 15.18
N PRO A 66 -4.67 9.76 15.35
CA PRO A 66 -5.06 8.35 15.23
C PRO A 66 -5.00 7.89 13.77
N THR A 67 -4.73 6.59 13.58
CA THR A 67 -4.87 5.94 12.27
C THR A 67 -6.33 5.59 12.02
N TYR A 68 -6.75 5.65 10.76
CA TYR A 68 -8.12 5.32 10.36
C TYR A 68 -8.14 4.15 9.39
N THR A 69 -9.08 3.22 9.55
CA THR A 69 -9.34 2.19 8.55
C THR A 69 -10.55 2.58 7.72
N VAL A 70 -10.39 2.57 6.39
CA VAL A 70 -11.44 2.92 5.43
C VAL A 70 -11.73 1.73 4.52
N GLU A 71 -13.01 1.51 4.27
CA GLU A 71 -13.46 0.53 3.29
C GLU A 71 -13.61 1.20 1.93
N CYS A 72 -13.08 0.53 0.91
CA CYS A 72 -13.05 0.97 -0.47
C CYS A 72 -13.90 0.02 -1.32
N ASN A 73 -14.91 0.56 -2.00
CA ASN A 73 -15.73 -0.21 -2.93
C ASN A 73 -15.32 0.09 -4.37
N ARG A 74 -15.33 -0.93 -5.22
CA ARG A 74 -15.04 -0.77 -6.64
C ARG A 74 -16.13 0.06 -7.31
N ALA A 75 -15.76 1.22 -7.86
CA ALA A 75 -16.69 2.05 -8.63
C ALA A 75 -16.63 1.73 -10.11
N ARG A 76 -15.44 1.45 -10.64
CA ARG A 76 -15.26 1.08 -12.04
C ARG A 76 -14.05 0.17 -12.22
N GLY A 77 -14.16 -0.77 -13.17
CA GLY A 77 -13.05 -1.62 -13.60
C GLY A 77 -12.84 -1.53 -15.10
N GLY A 78 -11.59 -1.49 -15.52
CA GLY A 78 -11.18 -1.65 -16.91
C GLY A 78 -10.03 -2.65 -17.04
N LEU A 79 -9.52 -2.82 -18.27
CA LEU A 79 -8.41 -3.73 -18.56
C LEU A 79 -7.07 -3.24 -18.00
N HIS A 80 -6.90 -1.92 -17.86
CA HIS A 80 -5.64 -1.31 -17.39
C HIS A 80 -5.72 -0.86 -15.91
N TYR A 81 -6.83 -0.25 -15.51
CA TYR A 81 -6.99 0.30 -14.17
C TYR A 81 -8.36 -0.05 -13.57
N ALA A 82 -8.40 -0.16 -12.26
CA ALA A 82 -9.61 -0.19 -11.46
C ALA A 82 -9.64 1.04 -10.54
N ILE A 83 -10.84 1.59 -10.37
CA ILE A 83 -11.10 2.75 -9.53
C ILE A 83 -11.94 2.31 -8.34
N PHE A 84 -11.48 2.66 -7.14
CA PHE A 84 -12.16 2.41 -5.88
C PHE A 84 -12.51 3.72 -5.21
N LEU A 85 -13.65 3.74 -4.53
CA LEU A 85 -14.12 4.84 -3.71
C LEU A 85 -14.08 4.40 -2.25
N CYS A 86 -13.28 5.09 -1.44
CA CYS A 86 -13.15 4.82 -0.02
C CYS A 86 -13.85 5.88 0.81
N ASN A 87 -14.58 5.43 1.82
CA ASN A 87 -15.27 6.33 2.74
C ASN A 87 -14.33 6.74 3.88
N ALA A 88 -13.88 8.00 3.88
CA ALA A 88 -13.03 8.57 4.92
C ALA A 88 -13.81 9.56 5.82
N THR A 89 -15.13 9.43 5.98
CA THR A 89 -15.94 10.38 6.77
C THR A 89 -15.48 10.51 8.22
N LYS A 90 -14.89 9.45 8.78
CA LYS A 90 -14.35 9.40 10.14
C LYS A 90 -12.96 10.03 10.27
N ALA A 91 -12.24 10.22 9.16
CA ALA A 91 -10.94 10.88 9.18
C ALA A 91 -11.11 12.40 9.31
N GLU A 92 -10.20 13.00 10.06
CA GLU A 92 -10.08 14.45 10.16
C GLU A 92 -9.41 15.00 8.88
N PRO A 93 -9.70 16.26 8.48
CA PRO A 93 -9.02 16.86 7.34
C PRO A 93 -7.51 16.95 7.59
N GLY A 94 -6.70 16.51 6.63
CA GLY A 94 -5.25 16.39 6.83
C GLY A 94 -4.55 15.65 5.69
N ILE A 95 -3.23 15.45 5.84
CA ILE A 95 -2.42 14.70 4.88
C ILE A 95 -2.09 13.33 5.48
N TYR A 96 -2.44 12.28 4.73
CA TYR A 96 -2.32 10.90 5.17
C TYR A 96 -1.48 10.09 4.19
N LEU A 97 -0.70 9.17 4.74
CA LEU A 97 -0.23 8.00 4.03
C LEU A 97 -1.39 7.01 3.94
N ILE A 98 -1.70 6.55 2.73
CA ILE A 98 -2.71 5.53 2.49
C ILE A 98 -2.02 4.21 2.16
N GLN A 99 -2.37 3.15 2.89
CA GLN A 99 -1.87 1.79 2.67
C GLN A 99 -3.05 0.87 2.38
N VAL A 100 -3.14 0.35 1.16
CA VAL A 100 -4.20 -0.59 0.78
C VAL A 100 -3.75 -2.01 1.11
N GLN A 101 -4.52 -2.69 1.95
CA GLN A 101 -4.31 -4.09 2.28
C GLN A 101 -4.81 -4.96 1.12
N ASN A 102 -3.87 -5.48 0.34
CA ASN A 102 -4.12 -6.39 -0.76
C ASN A 102 -2.96 -7.41 -0.85
N LEU A 103 -3.03 -8.38 -1.77
CA LEU A 103 -1.99 -9.39 -2.01
C LEU A 103 -0.59 -8.76 -2.17
N VAL A 104 -0.54 -7.57 -2.77
CA VAL A 104 0.64 -6.70 -2.79
C VAL A 104 0.23 -5.40 -2.08
N PRO A 105 0.92 -4.98 -1.01
CA PRO A 105 0.68 -3.70 -0.36
C PRO A 105 0.86 -2.57 -1.37
N LEU A 106 -0.11 -1.66 -1.40
CA LEU A 106 -0.05 -0.46 -2.22
C LEU A 106 -0.02 0.75 -1.33
N GLU A 107 0.84 1.71 -1.65
CA GLU A 107 1.04 2.89 -0.82
C GLU A 107 0.90 4.16 -1.66
N GLY A 108 0.38 5.20 -1.03
CA GLY A 108 0.26 6.52 -1.63
C GLY A 108 0.11 7.61 -0.58
N VAL A 109 0.02 8.84 -1.04
CA VAL A 109 -0.30 10.00 -0.19
C VAL A 109 -1.64 10.55 -0.65
N VAL A 110 -2.50 10.87 0.32
CA VAL A 110 -3.80 11.49 0.06
C VAL A 110 -4.01 12.68 0.99
N VAL A 111 -4.57 13.76 0.45
CA VAL A 111 -5.03 14.89 1.26
C VAL A 111 -6.52 14.73 1.45
N VAL A 112 -6.97 14.49 2.69
CA VAL A 112 -8.39 14.43 3.05
C VAL A 112 -8.89 15.85 3.27
N ARG A 113 -9.91 16.25 2.50
CA ARG A 113 -10.55 17.57 2.55
C ARG A 113 -12.00 17.47 3.00
#